data_AF-A0A358QL87-F1
#
_entry.id   AF-A0A358QL87-F1
#
_cell.length_a   1.000
_cell.length_b   1.000
_cell.length_c   1.000
_cell.angle_alpha   90.00
_cell.angle_beta   90.00
_cell.angle_gamma   90.00
#
_symmetry.space_group_name_H-M   'P 1'
#
loop_
_entity.id
_entity.type
_entity.pdbx_description
1 polymer ?
#
loop_
_entity_poly.entity_id
_entity_poly.type
_entity_poly.pdbx_seq_one_letter_code
_entity_poly.pdbx_strand_id
1 'polypeptide(L)' 'MSKRISTVSIDDVISAIETARDKVMADEVKSLVKLGLPKSVAYKMVAERYRQRSETEEGEEAAGGAPWPDMS' A
#
# COMPACT_ATOMS: atom_id res chain seq x y z
N MET A 1 29.47 14.22 21.96
CA MET A 1 29.21 13.28 20.85
C MET A 1 28.08 13.84 20.01
N SER A 2 28.39 14.46 18.87
CA SER A 2 27.36 14.95 17.96
C SER A 2 26.63 13.76 17.35
N LYS A 3 25.32 13.69 17.58
CA LYS A 3 24.43 12.70 16.97
C LYS A 3 24.52 12.91 15.46
N ARG A 4 25.10 11.95 14.73
CA ARG A 4 25.09 11.98 13.26
C ARG A 4 23.62 11.96 12.85
N ILE A 5 23.14 13.08 12.31
CA ILE A 5 21.81 13.17 11.72
C ILE A 5 21.90 12.29 10.47
N SER A 6 21.38 11.06 10.58
CA SER A 6 21.23 10.19 9.43
C SER A 6 20.06 10.75 8.63
N THR A 7 20.37 11.54 7.61
CA THR A 7 19.37 12.04 6.67
C THR A 7 18.90 10.84 5.86
N VAL A 8 17.67 10.40 6.10
CA VAL A 8 17.02 9.38 5.25
C VAL A 8 16.77 10.04 3.90
N SER A 9 17.21 9.41 2.82
CA SER A 9 16.93 9.93 1.48
C SER A 9 15.48 9.65 1.11
N ILE A 10 14.88 10.52 0.30
CA ILE A 10 13.52 10.32 -0.19
C ILE A 10 13.44 9.00 -0.99
N ASP A 11 14.49 8.66 -1.73
CA ASP A 11 14.57 7.40 -2.49
C ASP A 11 14.54 6.16 -1.58
N ASP A 12 15.16 6.22 -0.41
CA ASP A 12 15.09 5.14 0.58
C ASP A 12 13.67 4.97 1.13
N VAL A 13 12.96 6.09 1.35
CA VAL A 13 11.56 6.08 1.79
C VAL A 13 10.67 5.47 0.72
N ILE A 14 10.82 5.88 -0.54
CA ILE A 14 10.05 5.35 -1.67
C ILE A 14 10.31 3.85 -1.80
N SER A 15 11.58 3.43 -1.78
CA SER A 15 11.96 2.02 -1.87
C SER A 15 11.39 1.19 -0.71
N ALA A 16 11.37 1.75 0.50
CA ALA A 16 10.77 1.09 1.66
C ALA A 16 9.25 0.94 1.51
N ILE A 17 8.56 1.96 0.98
CA ILE A 17 7.12 1.92 0.71
C ILE A 17 6.80 0.86 -0.35
N GLU A 18 7.53 0.84 -1.46
CA GLU A 18 7.34 -0.16 -2.53
C GLU A 18 7.58 -1.57 -2.00
N THR A 19 8.65 -1.77 -1.23
CA THR A 19 8.95 -3.06 -0.59
C THR A 19 7.85 -3.49 0.38
N ALA A 20 7.30 -2.56 1.15
CA ALA A 20 6.20 -2.85 2.06
C ALA A 20 4.93 -3.25 1.28
N ARG A 21 4.60 -2.54 0.20
CA ARG A 21 3.47 -2.86 -0.68
C ARG A 21 3.57 -4.28 -1.23
N ASP A 22 4.73 -4.65 -1.75
CA ASP A 22 4.94 -5.96 -2.36
C ASP A 22 4.81 -7.10 -1.35
N LYS A 23 5.19 -6.87 -0.08
CA LYS A 23 4.97 -7.84 1.01
C LYS A 23 3.48 -8.05 1.29
N VAL A 24 2.70 -6.98 1.39
CA VAL A 24 1.25 -7.11 1.65
C VAL A 24 0.57 -7.81 0.49
N MET A 25 0.90 -7.46 -0.76
CA MET A 25 0.41 -8.18 -1.94
C MET A 25 0.75 -9.68 -1.87
N ALA A 26 1.99 -10.04 -1.51
CA ALA A 26 2.41 -11.43 -1.41
C ALA A 26 1.63 -12.22 -0.34
N ASP A 27 1.33 -11.60 0.80
CA ASP A 27 0.55 -12.23 1.86
C ASP A 27 -0.93 -12.39 1.49
N GLU A 28 -1.53 -11.40 0.82
CA GLU A 28 -2.89 -11.52 0.27
C GLU A 28 -2.97 -12.64 -0.77
N VAL A 29 -2.00 -12.73 -1.70
CA VAL A 29 -1.94 -13.81 -2.70
C VAL A 29 -1.78 -15.16 -2.02
N LYS A 30 -0.91 -15.28 -1.00
CA LYS A 30 -0.72 -16.52 -0.25
C LYS A 30 -2.01 -16.95 0.46
N SER A 31 -2.76 -16.01 1.01
CA SER A 31 -4.07 -16.26 1.64
C SER A 31 -5.06 -16.84 0.63
N LEU A 32 -5.21 -16.21 -0.54
CA LEU A 32 -6.12 -16.68 -1.60
C LEU A 32 -5.72 -18.06 -2.14
N VAL A 33 -4.42 -18.32 -2.29
CA VAL A 33 -3.94 -19.65 -2.69
C VAL A 33 -4.28 -20.71 -1.64
N LYS A 34 -4.17 -20.37 -0.35
CA LYS A 34 -4.56 -21.28 0.74
C LYS A 34 -6.06 -21.58 0.75
N LEU A 35 -6.88 -20.67 0.24
CA LEU A 35 -8.32 -20.86 0.04
C LEU A 35 -8.66 -21.67 -1.23
N GLY A 36 -7.66 -22.06 -2.03
CA GLY A 36 -7.84 -22.91 -3.21
C GLY A 36 -7.81 -22.17 -4.54
N LEU A 37 -7.53 -20.87 -4.57
CA LEU A 37 -7.39 -20.15 -5.83
C LEU A 37 -6.03 -20.45 -6.50
N PRO A 38 -5.99 -20.62 -7.83
CA PRO A 38 -4.74 -20.67 -8.56
C PRO A 38 -3.92 -19.39 -8.36
N LYS A 39 -2.59 -19.53 -8.14
CA LYS A 39 -1.68 -18.41 -7.86
C LYS A 39 -1.76 -17.27 -8.88
N SER A 40 -1.93 -17.60 -10.16
CA SER A 40 -2.06 -16.61 -11.24
C SER A 40 -3.35 -15.78 -11.14
N VAL A 41 -4.44 -16.38 -10.69
CA VAL A 41 -5.74 -15.71 -10.49
C VAL A 41 -5.68 -14.86 -9.24
N ALA A 42 -5.20 -15.42 -8.12
CA ALA A 42 -4.99 -14.69 -6.87
C ALA A 42 -4.12 -13.44 -7.07
N TYR A 43 -3.01 -13.57 -7.80
CA TYR A 43 -2.14 -12.45 -8.13
C TYR A 43 -2.86 -11.38 -8.95
N LYS A 44 -3.62 -11.75 -9.99
CA LYS A 44 -4.39 -10.79 -10.80
C LYS A 44 -5.43 -10.04 -9.96
N MET A 45 -6.16 -10.75 -9.10
CA MET A 45 -7.18 -10.14 -8.24
C MET A 45 -6.58 -9.14 -7.25
N VAL A 46 -5.47 -9.50 -6.60
CA VAL A 46 -4.77 -8.60 -5.68
C VAL A 46 -4.16 -7.43 -6.44
N ALA A 47 -3.45 -7.67 -7.54
CA ALA A 47 -2.84 -6.61 -8.35
C ALA A 47 -3.88 -5.60 -8.88
N GLU A 48 -5.06 -6.06 -9.28
CA GLU A 48 -6.16 -5.20 -9.71
C GLU A 48 -6.65 -4.28 -8.58
N ARG A 49 -6.84 -4.83 -7.38
CA ARG A 49 -7.24 -4.05 -6.19
C ARG A 49 -6.22 -2.97 -5.82
N TYR A 50 -4.93 -3.30 -5.89
CA TYR A 50 -3.86 -2.34 -5.59
C TYR A 50 -3.66 -1.30 -6.69
N ARG A 51 -4.03 -1.62 -7.95
CA ARG A 51 -4.12 -0.61 -9.01
C ARG A 51 -5.28 0.35 -8.76
N GLN A 52 -6.49 -0.17 -8.52
CA GLN A 52 -7.68 0.65 -8.28
C GLN A 52 -7.56 1.54 -7.04
N ARG A 53 -6.92 1.10 -5.96
CA ARG A 53 -6.73 1.96 -4.78
C ARG A 53 -5.95 3.26 -5.08
N SER A 54 -5.14 3.26 -6.14
CA SER A 54 -4.43 4.46 -6.60
C SER A 54 -5.36 5.49 -7.26
N GLU A 55 -6.50 5.05 -7.81
CA GLU A 55 -7.52 5.89 -8.44
C GLU A 55 -8.74 6.13 -7.51
N THR A 56 -9.01 5.24 -6.55
CA THR A 56 -10.16 5.36 -5.64
C THR A 56 -9.92 6.33 -4.48
N GLU A 57 -8.67 6.67 -4.13
CA GLU A 57 -8.39 7.77 -3.19
C GLU A 57 -8.67 9.17 -3.77
N GLU A 58 -8.97 9.31 -5.07
CA GLU A 58 -9.50 10.56 -5.67
C GLU A 58 -11.01 10.48 -5.98
N GLY A 59 -11.67 9.33 -5.77
CA GLY A 59 -13.04 9.07 -6.26
C GLY A 59 -14.13 8.91 -5.20
N GLU A 60 -13.77 8.88 -3.91
CA GLU A 60 -14.73 8.69 -2.82
C GLU A 60 -14.75 9.86 -1.82
N GLU A 61 -14.54 11.08 -2.32
CA GLU A 61 -14.93 12.34 -1.67
C GLU A 61 -16.15 12.95 -2.38
N ALA A 62 -17.30 12.27 -2.35
CA ALA A 62 -18.57 12.90 -2.73
C ALA A 62 -19.78 12.51 -1.86
N ALA A 63 -19.59 11.78 -0.76
CA ALA A 63 -20.66 11.58 0.22
C ALA A 63 -20.14 11.13 1.60
N GLY A 64 -19.59 12.05 2.38
CA GLY A 64 -19.57 11.89 3.84
C GLY A 64 -18.22 12.11 4.55
N GLY A 65 -17.78 13.38 4.59
CA GLY A 65 -17.06 13.97 5.73
C GLY A 65 -15.72 13.37 6.14
N ALA A 66 -14.63 13.98 5.70
CA ALA A 66 -13.40 13.96 6.49
C ALA A 66 -13.63 14.64 7.85
N PRO A 67 -13.00 14.11 8.92
CA PRO A 67 -12.21 15.01 9.74
C PRO A 67 -10.86 14.37 10.00
N TRP A 68 -9.91 14.59 9.09
CA TRP A 68 -8.53 14.64 9.55
C TRP A 68 -8.47 15.81 10.54
N PRO A 69 -8.09 15.56 11.81
CA PRO A 69 -8.04 16.63 12.80
C PRO A 69 -7.01 17.65 12.34
N ASP A 70 -7.51 18.87 12.12
CA ASP A 70 -6.77 20.11 11.91
C ASP A 70 -5.51 20.13 12.78
N MET A 71 -4.35 19.91 12.16
CA MET A 71 -3.06 20.12 12.79
C MET A 71 -2.79 21.62 12.75
N SER A 72 -3.15 22.29 13.85
CA SER A 72 -2.93 23.71 14.12
C SER A 72 -1.51 24.20 13.83
#